data_AF-A0AAN4Q3X2-F1
#
_entry.id   AF-A0AAN4Q3X2-F1
#
_cell.length_a   1.000
_cell.length_b   1.000
_cell.length_c   1.000
_cell.angle_alpha   90.00
_cell.angle_beta   90.00
_cell.angle_gamma   90.00
#
_symmetry.space_group_name_H-M   'P 1'
#
loop_
_entity.id
_entity.type
_entity.pdbx_description
1 polymer ?
#
loop_
_entity_poly.entity_id
_entity_poly.type
_entity_poly.pdbx_seq_one_letter_code
_entity_poly.pdbx_strand_id
1 'polypeptide(L)'
;MRQHVANLHDLILQLLPKDGSSIGNIKLQQQLTEAAAFSFSEKDYWRVRDALIADGVLGKGQGRGGSVFLAQPSASKPSSLAEQVLAKHRPQAEDNQMTSDSVTGAELYATYQHDTKATSRPDVGVQEQFNARKPPKQYRYDSSLAPELRWDENAERDFAEWLLNLVAEAAEKGEARVFTEAQVWNGNGESFNSLSQCVARLKSLTQPFLNWAGKAERQQISVPTVPLFVHERHSTQNILKTLESHRAAGTMLDLFGDNADKDIADQLDAYTHKEQWANRLILGDSLQVMNSLLEYEGMGGKIQMVYIDPPYGVKFGSNFQPFVRKRDVKHGRDEEMIREPEMVKAYRDTWELGLHSYLTYLRDRIQLSKELLTDSGSIFVQISEDNLHLVRNMLDEVFGVGNFVSLISYVTTSGFPSLTLSRAGDYIVWYAKNKEKIKYKPLYEKKFLGDDSAKEYKWIELADGTTRSLTKDEWSGLVSLPDGARAWRYGPLTSSGYSEESSKPFIFEDKQYSPGPNNHWKVSRVGLENLAKKGALIARKNSLARYMYLGDFPVKAINNLWTDTKWGFDAGDKAYVVQTNQKIVERCMLMATDPGDLILDPTCGSGTTAYVSETLGRRWITCDTSRVPLALVYCF
;
A
#
# COMPACT_ATOMS: atom_id res chain seq x y z
N MET A 1 38.59 -57.28 -9.43
CA MET A 1 37.88 -55.99 -9.36
C MET A 1 36.42 -56.10 -8.90
N ARG A 2 35.58 -57.02 -9.42
CA ARG A 2 34.15 -57.11 -9.03
C ARG A 2 33.90 -57.49 -7.55
N GLN A 3 34.72 -58.35 -6.95
CA GLN A 3 34.59 -58.73 -5.53
C GLN A 3 34.89 -57.59 -4.54
N HIS A 4 35.89 -56.74 -4.82
CA HIS A 4 36.24 -55.61 -3.96
C HIS A 4 35.17 -54.50 -3.96
N VAL A 5 34.48 -54.31 -5.08
CA VAL A 5 33.40 -53.32 -5.21
C VAL A 5 32.15 -53.77 -4.45
N ALA A 6 31.82 -55.07 -4.49
CA ALA A 6 30.73 -55.64 -3.72
C ALA A 6 31.00 -55.57 -2.21
N ASN A 7 32.23 -55.85 -1.76
CA ASN A 7 32.59 -55.74 -0.35
C ASN A 7 32.54 -54.29 0.15
N LEU A 8 32.91 -53.30 -0.68
CA LEU A 8 32.83 -51.88 -0.32
C LEU A 8 31.37 -51.38 -0.23
N HIS A 9 30.51 -51.87 -1.12
CA HIS A 9 29.07 -51.59 -1.11
C HIS A 9 28.43 -52.00 0.22
N ASP A 10 28.66 -53.24 0.66
CA ASP A 10 28.05 -53.76 1.89
C ASP A 10 28.62 -53.07 3.14
N LEU A 11 29.90 -52.73 3.13
CA LEU A 11 30.55 -52.03 4.23
C LEU A 11 30.01 -50.60 4.40
N ILE A 12 29.71 -49.89 3.31
CA ILE A 12 29.07 -48.57 3.34
C ILE A 12 27.69 -48.66 4.02
N LEU A 13 26.88 -49.67 3.68
CA LEU A 13 25.55 -49.86 4.26
C LEU A 13 25.60 -50.25 5.74
N GLN A 14 26.64 -50.97 6.18
CA GLN A 14 26.83 -51.35 7.58
C GLN A 14 27.24 -50.18 8.48
N LEU A 15 28.06 -49.26 7.98
CA LEU A 15 28.58 -48.13 8.76
C LEU A 15 27.63 -46.93 8.80
N LEU A 16 26.56 -46.94 8.01
CA LEU A 16 25.55 -45.90 8.02
C LEU A 16 24.63 -46.03 9.25
N PRO A 17 24.26 -44.91 9.89
CA PRO A 17 23.28 -44.93 10.97
C PRO A 17 21.92 -45.48 10.49
N LYS A 18 21.42 -46.51 11.19
CA LYS A 18 20.12 -47.15 10.88
C LYS A 18 18.91 -46.28 11.24
N ASP A 19 19.12 -45.25 12.05
CA ASP A 19 18.10 -44.26 12.43
C ASP A 19 17.80 -43.23 11.34
N GLY A 20 18.53 -43.26 10.22
CA GLY A 20 18.37 -42.33 9.10
C GLY A 20 19.12 -41.00 9.28
N SER A 21 19.94 -40.86 10.32
CA SER A 21 20.80 -39.69 10.50
C SER A 21 21.93 -39.66 9.46
N SER A 22 22.37 -38.45 9.08
CA SER A 22 23.39 -38.29 8.03
C SER A 22 24.81 -38.33 8.58
N ILE A 23 25.72 -39.02 7.87
CA ILE A 23 27.16 -39.04 8.16
C ILE A 23 27.93 -38.28 7.08
N GLY A 24 28.91 -37.47 7.48
CA GLY A 24 29.77 -36.74 6.53
C GLY A 24 30.66 -37.69 5.73
N ASN A 25 30.85 -37.43 4.42
CA ASN A 25 31.64 -38.31 3.54
C ASN A 25 33.09 -38.53 4.04
N ILE A 26 33.73 -37.50 4.59
CA ILE A 26 35.11 -37.59 5.11
C ILE A 26 35.16 -38.56 6.30
N LYS A 27 34.21 -38.44 7.23
CA LYS A 27 34.12 -39.32 8.41
C LYS A 27 33.79 -40.75 8.00
N LEU A 28 32.91 -40.94 7.03
CA LEU A 28 32.55 -42.25 6.50
C LEU A 28 33.75 -42.93 5.80
N GLN A 29 34.53 -42.18 5.00
CA GLN A 29 35.75 -42.71 4.39
C GLN A 29 36.79 -43.14 5.43
N GLN A 30 36.98 -42.37 6.51
CA GLN A 30 37.87 -42.75 7.62
C GLN A 30 37.42 -44.05 8.27
N GLN A 31 36.13 -44.16 8.62
CA GLN A 31 35.58 -45.38 9.22
C GLN A 31 35.67 -46.58 8.26
N LEU A 32 35.50 -46.37 6.95
CA LEU A 32 35.70 -47.42 5.95
C LEU A 32 37.15 -47.87 5.86
N THR A 33 38.12 -46.95 5.95
CA THR A 33 39.54 -47.32 5.97
C THR A 33 39.92 -48.11 7.23
N GLU A 34 39.30 -47.77 8.38
CA GLU A 34 39.51 -48.50 9.63
C GLU A 34 38.84 -49.89 9.64
N ALA A 35 37.65 -50.00 9.04
CA ALA A 35 36.86 -51.23 9.03
C ALA A 35 37.20 -52.19 7.87
N ALA A 36 37.78 -51.70 6.77
CA ALA A 36 38.06 -52.53 5.60
C ALA A 36 39.35 -53.35 5.79
N ALA A 37 39.25 -54.67 5.67
CA ALA A 37 40.40 -55.57 5.59
C ALA A 37 41.10 -55.56 4.19
N PHE A 38 40.82 -54.55 3.36
CA PHE A 38 41.31 -54.43 1.99
C PHE A 38 41.52 -52.95 1.62
N SER A 39 42.44 -52.66 0.70
CA SER A 39 42.66 -51.30 0.20
C SER A 39 41.66 -50.94 -0.90
N PHE A 40 41.14 -49.71 -0.87
CA PHE A 40 40.29 -49.13 -1.90
C PHE A 40 40.77 -47.72 -2.24
N SER A 41 40.55 -47.27 -3.48
CA SER A 41 40.90 -45.90 -3.88
C SER A 41 39.76 -44.94 -3.57
N GLU A 42 40.08 -43.64 -3.44
CA GLU A 42 39.04 -42.61 -3.27
C GLU A 42 38.01 -42.64 -4.42
N LYS A 43 38.49 -42.88 -5.65
CA LYS A 43 37.63 -43.04 -6.84
C LYS A 43 36.65 -44.21 -6.71
N ASP A 44 37.04 -45.30 -6.06
CA ASP A 44 36.16 -46.45 -5.84
C ASP A 44 35.05 -46.12 -4.85
N TYR A 45 35.35 -45.38 -3.78
CA TYR A 45 34.34 -44.89 -2.84
C TYR A 45 33.29 -44.02 -3.53
N TRP A 46 33.73 -42.99 -4.27
CA TRP A 46 32.81 -42.07 -4.95
C TRP A 46 31.93 -42.82 -5.96
N ARG A 47 32.50 -43.77 -6.70
CA ARG A 47 31.76 -44.61 -7.65
C ARG A 47 30.68 -45.47 -6.98
N VAL A 48 31.00 -46.17 -5.89
CA VAL A 48 30.04 -47.05 -5.20
C VAL A 48 28.94 -46.24 -4.53
N ARG A 49 29.29 -45.12 -3.90
CA ARG A 49 28.33 -44.22 -3.29
C ARG A 49 27.37 -43.62 -4.31
N ASP A 50 27.88 -43.15 -5.44
CA ASP A 50 27.02 -42.54 -6.48
C ASP A 50 26.08 -43.58 -7.11
N ALA A 51 26.52 -44.82 -7.24
CA ALA A 51 25.64 -45.93 -7.62
C ALA A 51 24.54 -46.16 -6.58
N LEU A 52 24.88 -46.20 -5.28
CA LEU A 52 23.90 -46.35 -4.19
C LEU A 52 22.89 -45.19 -4.10
N ILE A 53 23.30 -43.97 -4.45
CA ILE A 53 22.39 -42.82 -4.57
C ILE A 53 21.48 -42.97 -5.79
N ALA A 54 22.04 -43.41 -6.93
CA ALA A 54 21.26 -43.64 -8.15
C ALA A 54 20.22 -44.76 -7.97
N ASP A 55 20.56 -45.80 -7.22
CA ASP A 55 19.67 -46.91 -6.86
C ASP A 55 18.64 -46.52 -5.78
N GLY A 56 18.68 -45.28 -5.28
CA GLY A 56 17.73 -44.75 -4.31
C GLY A 56 17.91 -45.33 -2.89
N VAL A 57 19.01 -46.02 -2.63
CA VAL A 57 19.35 -46.60 -1.32
C VAL A 57 19.93 -45.54 -0.38
N LEU A 58 20.59 -44.52 -0.91
CA LEU A 58 21.17 -43.40 -0.15
C LEU A 58 20.59 -42.04 -0.56
N GLY A 59 20.37 -41.18 0.42
CA GLY A 59 20.10 -39.75 0.23
C GLY A 59 21.36 -38.89 0.42
N LYS A 60 21.42 -37.73 -0.26
CA LYS A 60 22.50 -36.75 -0.13
C LYS A 60 22.11 -35.62 0.81
N GLY A 61 22.90 -35.37 1.86
CA GLY A 61 22.71 -34.26 2.79
C GLY A 61 23.47 -32.98 2.39
N GLN A 62 23.12 -31.87 3.04
CA GLN A 62 23.63 -30.51 2.79
C GLN A 62 24.85 -30.20 3.69
N GLY A 63 25.96 -29.67 3.13
CA GLY A 63 27.15 -29.24 3.89
C GLY A 63 28.46 -29.19 3.07
N ARG A 64 29.47 -28.45 3.53
CA ARG A 64 30.83 -28.42 2.92
C ARG A 64 31.47 -29.81 3.04
N GLY A 65 31.65 -30.50 1.91
CA GLY A 65 32.16 -31.89 1.84
C GLY A 65 31.08 -32.97 1.66
N GLY A 66 29.80 -32.60 1.78
CA GLY A 66 28.63 -33.48 1.60
C GLY A 66 28.47 -34.55 2.69
N SER A 67 27.23 -34.93 2.96
CA SER A 67 26.88 -36.08 3.81
C SER A 67 25.97 -37.06 3.07
N VAL A 68 25.88 -38.29 3.58
CA VAL A 68 24.98 -39.34 3.08
C VAL A 68 24.17 -39.93 4.24
N PHE A 69 22.94 -40.36 3.96
CA PHE A 69 22.06 -41.05 4.90
C PHE A 69 21.33 -42.19 4.21
N LEU A 70 20.87 -43.19 4.96
CA LEU A 70 20.10 -44.31 4.42
C LEU A 70 18.70 -43.84 4.00
N ALA A 71 18.31 -44.05 2.75
CA ALA A 71 16.98 -43.74 2.28
C ALA A 71 15.99 -44.81 2.80
N GLN A 72 14.95 -44.40 3.53
CA GLN A 72 13.93 -45.34 3.99
C GLN A 72 13.14 -45.88 2.78
N PRO A 73 12.73 -47.17 2.77
CA PRO A 73 11.92 -47.73 1.70
C PRO A 73 10.60 -46.96 1.62
N SER A 74 10.43 -46.19 0.54
CA SER A 74 9.34 -45.25 0.39
C SER A 74 7.99 -45.97 0.33
N ALA A 75 7.11 -45.68 1.29
CA ALA A 75 5.68 -45.69 1.00
C ALA A 75 5.46 -44.75 -0.19
N SER A 76 4.75 -45.24 -1.21
CA SER A 76 4.46 -44.57 -2.47
C SER A 76 4.11 -43.09 -2.28
N LYS A 77 4.71 -42.20 -3.09
CA LYS A 77 4.34 -40.78 -3.17
C LYS A 77 2.83 -40.66 -3.45
N PRO A 78 2.04 -39.97 -2.60
CA PRO A 78 0.63 -39.71 -2.88
C PRO A 78 0.51 -38.78 -4.09
N SER A 79 -0.23 -39.23 -5.10
CA SER A 79 -0.33 -38.58 -6.42
C SER A 79 -1.39 -37.48 -6.49
N SER A 80 -2.04 -37.14 -5.38
CA SER A 80 -3.00 -36.03 -5.33
C SER A 80 -2.81 -35.12 -4.11
N LEU A 81 -3.05 -33.82 -4.33
CA LEU A 81 -2.95 -32.76 -3.31
C LEU A 81 -3.91 -33.01 -2.13
N ALA A 82 -5.01 -33.72 -2.35
CA ALA A 82 -6.01 -34.04 -1.33
C ALA A 82 -5.51 -35.05 -0.28
N GLU A 83 -4.71 -36.04 -0.68
CA GLU A 83 -4.16 -37.05 0.23
C GLU A 83 -3.04 -36.47 1.12
N GLN A 84 -2.30 -35.46 0.63
CA GLN A 84 -1.25 -34.77 1.40
C GLN A 84 -1.82 -33.91 2.53
N VAL A 85 -3.03 -33.37 2.36
CA VAL A 85 -3.74 -32.59 3.39
C VAL A 85 -4.31 -33.50 4.48
N LEU A 86 -4.88 -34.66 4.10
CA LEU A 86 -5.44 -35.62 5.05
C LEU A 86 -4.40 -36.29 5.96
N ALA A 87 -3.17 -36.53 5.47
CA ALA A 87 -2.09 -37.10 6.27
C ALA A 87 -1.57 -36.16 7.38
N LYS A 88 -1.77 -34.84 7.23
CA LYS A 88 -1.30 -33.81 8.18
C LYS A 88 -2.26 -33.55 9.35
N HIS A 89 -3.45 -34.15 9.34
CA HIS A 89 -4.51 -33.88 10.34
C HIS A 89 -4.93 -35.10 11.16
N ARG A 90 -4.03 -36.09 11.33
CA ARG A 90 -4.26 -37.15 12.32
C ARG A 90 -3.76 -36.67 13.70
N PRO A 91 -4.62 -36.58 14.73
CA PRO A 91 -4.16 -36.29 16.09
C PRO A 91 -3.27 -37.44 16.56
N GLN A 92 -2.05 -37.15 17.03
CA GLN A 92 -1.25 -38.13 17.74
C GLN A 92 -1.84 -38.36 19.13
N ALA A 93 -2.06 -39.63 19.49
CA ALA A 93 -2.49 -40.02 20.82
C ALA A 93 -1.33 -39.79 21.81
N GLU A 94 -1.63 -39.14 22.93
CA GLU A 94 -0.74 -39.02 24.08
C GLU A 94 -0.50 -40.40 24.68
N ASP A 95 0.76 -40.87 24.65
CA ASP A 95 1.16 -42.08 25.34
C ASP A 95 1.66 -41.70 26.74
N ASN A 96 0.81 -41.97 27.72
CA ASN A 96 1.03 -41.68 29.13
C ASN A 96 1.71 -42.91 29.75
N GLN A 97 3.04 -42.86 29.93
CA GLN A 97 3.75 -43.83 30.77
C GLN A 97 4.54 -43.12 31.86
N MET A 98 3.97 -43.18 33.07
CA MET A 98 4.69 -43.01 34.32
C MET A 98 5.68 -44.16 34.51
N THR A 99 6.96 -43.84 34.69
CA THR A 99 7.86 -44.64 35.53
C THR A 99 8.69 -43.73 36.41
N SER A 100 8.58 -43.99 37.72
CA SER A 100 9.43 -43.48 38.78
C SER A 100 10.85 -44.01 38.64
N ASP A 101 11.86 -43.18 38.89
CA ASP A 101 12.84 -43.46 39.95
C ASP A 101 13.79 -42.29 40.20
N SER A 102 14.00 -42.05 41.49
CA SER A 102 14.84 -41.04 42.11
C SER A 102 16.30 -41.46 42.15
N VAL A 103 17.24 -40.63 41.65
CA VAL A 103 18.60 -40.53 42.21
C VAL A 103 19.10 -39.08 42.11
N THR A 104 19.51 -38.57 43.27
CA THR A 104 20.18 -37.31 43.59
C THR A 104 21.57 -37.16 42.95
N GLY A 105 21.88 -35.98 42.42
CA GLY A 105 23.24 -35.59 42.02
C GLY A 105 23.33 -34.18 41.45
N ALA A 106 23.73 -33.23 42.31
CA ALA A 106 24.42 -31.96 42.08
C ALA A 106 24.21 -31.14 40.76
N GLU A 107 23.74 -29.91 40.98
CA GLU A 107 24.01 -28.64 40.29
C GLU A 107 24.91 -28.66 39.04
N LEU A 108 24.39 -28.14 37.91
CA LEU A 108 25.11 -27.28 36.95
C LEU A 108 24.17 -26.82 35.81
N TYR A 109 23.18 -25.99 36.12
CA TYR A 109 22.61 -25.06 35.12
C TYR A 109 22.34 -23.73 35.81
N ALA A 110 23.35 -22.87 35.80
CA ALA A 110 23.20 -21.47 36.14
C ALA A 110 22.14 -20.87 35.22
N THR A 111 20.98 -20.57 35.80
CA THR A 111 19.97 -19.74 35.14
C THR A 111 20.63 -18.40 34.84
N TYR A 112 20.77 -18.06 33.57
CA TYR A 112 21.26 -16.76 33.15
C TYR A 112 20.25 -15.70 33.61
N GLN A 113 20.46 -15.11 34.79
CA GLN A 113 19.74 -13.92 35.24
C GLN A 113 20.52 -12.69 34.78
N HIS A 114 19.95 -11.97 33.81
CA HIS A 114 20.46 -10.68 33.39
C HIS A 114 19.87 -9.60 34.29
N ASP A 115 20.71 -8.98 35.11
CA ASP A 115 20.32 -7.94 36.05
C ASP A 115 20.36 -6.57 35.34
N THR A 116 19.39 -6.35 34.44
CA THR A 116 19.10 -4.99 33.94
C THR A 116 17.64 -4.70 34.18
N LYS A 117 17.38 -3.85 35.18
CA LYS A 117 16.21 -2.99 35.20
C LYS A 117 16.27 -2.02 34.02
N ALA A 118 16.05 -2.52 32.81
CA ALA A 118 15.53 -1.67 31.76
C ALA A 118 14.13 -1.27 32.24
N THR A 119 13.87 0.03 32.36
CA THR A 119 12.50 0.56 32.48
C THR A 119 11.77 0.17 31.20
N SER A 120 11.20 -1.04 31.16
CA SER A 120 10.26 -1.43 30.14
C SER A 120 9.07 -0.50 30.27
N ARG A 121 8.86 0.35 29.26
CA ARG A 121 7.54 0.95 29.08
C ARG A 121 6.55 -0.21 28.88
N PRO A 122 5.34 -0.14 29.45
CA PRO A 122 4.36 -1.22 29.33
C PRO A 122 4.05 -1.51 27.86
N ASP A 123 3.86 -2.79 27.52
CA ASP A 123 3.48 -3.23 26.18
C ASP A 123 2.14 -2.62 25.76
N VAL A 124 2.00 -2.33 24.46
CA VAL A 124 0.78 -1.74 23.92
C VAL A 124 -0.34 -2.78 23.91
N GLY A 125 -1.25 -2.68 24.89
CA GLY A 125 -2.42 -3.55 25.08
C GLY A 125 -2.02 -4.90 25.67
N VAL A 126 -2.45 -5.34 26.85
CA VAL A 126 -3.79 -5.30 27.46
C VAL A 126 -3.55 -5.21 28.97
N GLN A 127 -3.97 -4.13 29.63
CA GLN A 127 -4.02 -4.17 31.09
C GLN A 127 -5.21 -5.06 31.49
N GLU A 128 -4.97 -6.06 32.33
CA GLU A 128 -6.00 -7.00 32.81
C GLU A 128 -7.19 -6.27 33.44
N GLN A 129 -6.99 -5.05 33.94
CA GLN A 129 -7.92 -4.25 34.75
C GLN A 129 -8.86 -3.33 33.96
N PHE A 130 -8.91 -3.38 32.62
CA PHE A 130 -9.89 -2.56 31.88
C PHE A 130 -11.29 -3.16 31.92
N ASN A 131 -12.21 -2.45 32.57
CA ASN A 131 -13.58 -2.91 32.83
C ASN A 131 -14.56 -2.73 31.64
N ALA A 132 -14.26 -1.86 30.67
CA ALA A 132 -15.17 -1.53 29.55
C ALA A 132 -14.83 -2.30 28.25
N ARG A 133 -14.55 -3.61 28.33
CA ARG A 133 -14.22 -4.42 27.15
C ARG A 133 -15.41 -4.54 26.20
N LYS A 134 -15.24 -4.13 24.95
CA LYS A 134 -16.20 -4.36 23.85
C LYS A 134 -15.97 -5.73 23.21
N PRO A 135 -17.04 -6.45 22.80
CA PRO A 135 -16.90 -7.69 22.04
C PRO A 135 -16.22 -7.43 20.68
N PRO A 136 -15.59 -8.45 20.07
CA PRO A 136 -15.06 -8.36 18.71
C PRO A 136 -16.14 -7.92 17.72
N LYS A 137 -15.77 -7.04 16.78
CA LYS A 137 -16.68 -6.55 15.75
C LYS A 137 -16.60 -7.44 14.51
N GLN A 138 -17.75 -7.82 14.00
CA GLN A 138 -17.88 -8.59 12.76
C GLN A 138 -18.09 -7.63 11.57
N TYR A 139 -17.20 -7.71 10.59
CA TYR A 139 -17.34 -7.02 9.30
C TYR A 139 -17.58 -8.05 8.21
N ARG A 140 -18.65 -7.89 7.43
CA ARG A 140 -18.94 -8.75 6.27
C ARG A 140 -18.35 -8.11 5.02
N TYR A 141 -17.74 -8.93 4.17
CA TYR A 141 -17.11 -8.43 2.95
C TYR A 141 -18.08 -8.27 1.78
N ASP A 142 -19.08 -9.13 1.73
CA ASP A 142 -20.12 -9.14 0.71
C ASP A 142 -21.35 -9.84 1.29
N SER A 143 -22.52 -9.23 1.18
CA SER A 143 -23.79 -9.83 1.58
C SER A 143 -24.26 -10.95 0.65
N SER A 144 -23.66 -11.07 -0.54
CA SER A 144 -24.20 -11.87 -1.65
C SER A 144 -23.47 -13.19 -1.96
N LEU A 145 -22.27 -13.43 -1.41
CA LEU A 145 -21.38 -14.53 -1.86
C LEU A 145 -20.90 -15.48 -0.75
N ALA A 146 -21.85 -16.37 -0.41
CA ALA A 146 -21.78 -17.71 0.20
C ALA A 146 -20.95 -18.85 -0.44
N PRO A 147 -19.78 -19.35 0.04
CA PRO A 147 -19.16 -20.59 -0.44
C PRO A 147 -19.56 -21.84 0.37
N GLU A 148 -20.45 -21.71 1.36
CA GLU A 148 -21.06 -22.86 2.03
C GLU A 148 -22.46 -23.10 1.47
N LEU A 149 -22.80 -24.37 1.20
CA LEU A 149 -24.15 -24.79 0.85
C LEU A 149 -25.05 -24.64 2.09
N ARG A 150 -25.68 -23.47 2.24
CA ARG A 150 -26.68 -23.16 3.26
C ARG A 150 -27.99 -22.76 2.58
N TRP A 151 -29.07 -23.45 2.92
CA TRP A 151 -30.33 -23.39 2.15
C TRP A 151 -31.25 -22.22 2.53
N ASP A 152 -30.98 -21.45 3.58
CA ASP A 152 -31.98 -20.53 4.16
C ASP A 152 -31.52 -19.08 4.46
N GLU A 153 -30.29 -18.64 4.12
CA GLU A 153 -29.84 -17.27 4.47
C GLU A 153 -28.93 -16.62 3.43
N ASN A 154 -29.42 -16.41 2.19
CA ASN A 154 -28.79 -15.47 1.27
C ASN A 154 -29.55 -14.14 1.33
N ALA A 155 -29.00 -13.15 2.06
CA ALA A 155 -29.66 -11.86 2.27
C ALA A 155 -29.90 -11.07 0.97
N GLU A 156 -29.11 -11.34 -0.08
CA GLU A 156 -29.31 -10.74 -1.40
C GLU A 156 -30.20 -11.59 -2.30
N ARG A 157 -30.48 -12.84 -1.95
CA ARG A 157 -31.51 -13.64 -2.62
C ARG A 157 -32.89 -13.12 -2.25
N ASP A 158 -33.15 -12.88 -0.97
CA ASP A 158 -34.42 -12.27 -0.55
C ASP A 158 -34.59 -10.89 -1.19
N PHE A 159 -33.49 -10.12 -1.29
CA PHE A 159 -33.48 -8.84 -1.99
C PHE A 159 -33.69 -8.97 -3.51
N ALA A 160 -33.04 -9.93 -4.17
CA ALA A 160 -33.18 -10.17 -5.60
C ALA A 160 -34.56 -10.75 -5.94
N GLU A 161 -35.08 -11.67 -5.12
CA GLU A 161 -36.45 -12.19 -5.22
C GLU A 161 -37.47 -11.08 -4.95
N TRP A 162 -37.22 -10.20 -3.99
CA TRP A 162 -38.03 -9.00 -3.76
C TRP A 162 -38.01 -8.05 -4.97
N LEU A 163 -36.84 -7.77 -5.56
CA LEU A 163 -36.73 -6.97 -6.78
C LEU A 163 -37.41 -7.65 -7.98
N LEU A 164 -37.29 -8.99 -8.11
CA LEU A 164 -37.98 -9.76 -9.14
C LEU A 164 -39.49 -9.75 -8.95
N ASN A 165 -39.97 -9.81 -7.71
CA ASN A 165 -41.39 -9.69 -7.37
C ASN A 165 -41.93 -8.30 -7.70
N LEU A 166 -41.17 -7.23 -7.44
CA LEU A 166 -41.55 -5.88 -7.86
C LEU A 166 -41.61 -5.76 -9.39
N VAL A 167 -40.67 -6.37 -10.11
CA VAL A 167 -40.67 -6.42 -11.58
C VAL A 167 -41.89 -7.20 -12.09
N ALA A 168 -42.23 -8.33 -11.47
CA ALA A 168 -43.40 -9.13 -11.83
C ALA A 168 -44.71 -8.40 -11.53
N GLU A 169 -44.83 -7.78 -10.35
CA GLU A 169 -46.02 -7.03 -9.95
C GLU A 169 -46.24 -5.80 -10.84
N ALA A 170 -45.17 -5.10 -11.23
CA ALA A 170 -45.26 -4.00 -12.16
C ALA A 170 -45.56 -4.44 -13.60
N ALA A 171 -45.17 -5.66 -13.99
CA ALA A 171 -45.58 -6.26 -15.26
C ALA A 171 -47.09 -6.60 -15.28
N GLU A 172 -47.67 -7.01 -14.15
CA GLU A 172 -49.10 -7.34 -14.04
C GLU A 172 -49.99 -6.11 -13.84
N LYS A 173 -49.60 -5.19 -12.96
CA LYS A 173 -50.44 -4.06 -12.49
C LYS A 173 -50.07 -2.71 -13.13
N GLY A 174 -48.96 -2.66 -13.85
CA GLY A 174 -48.39 -1.46 -14.45
C GLY A 174 -47.46 -0.68 -13.51
N GLU A 175 -46.35 -0.17 -14.04
CA GLU A 175 -45.30 0.54 -13.29
C GLU A 175 -45.83 1.71 -12.45
N ALA A 176 -46.71 2.53 -13.04
CA ALA A 176 -47.29 3.71 -12.39
C ALA A 176 -48.12 3.40 -11.14
N ARG A 177 -48.56 2.14 -10.96
CA ARG A 177 -49.37 1.72 -9.82
C ARG A 177 -48.51 1.13 -8.69
N VAL A 178 -47.46 0.39 -9.04
CA VAL A 178 -46.54 -0.24 -8.07
C VAL A 178 -45.59 0.78 -7.45
N PHE A 179 -45.09 1.73 -8.25
CA PHE A 179 -44.19 2.79 -7.80
C PHE A 179 -44.92 4.11 -7.52
N THR A 180 -46.20 4.06 -7.13
CA THR A 180 -46.94 5.24 -6.64
C THR A 180 -46.24 5.84 -5.41
N GLU A 181 -45.65 4.96 -4.58
CA GLU A 181 -44.77 5.30 -3.46
C GLU A 181 -43.43 4.55 -3.65
N ALA A 182 -42.36 5.10 -3.08
CA ALA A 182 -41.03 4.49 -3.15
C ALA A 182 -41.02 3.14 -2.43
N GLN A 183 -40.61 2.09 -3.14
CA GLN A 183 -40.52 0.75 -2.56
C GLN A 183 -39.19 0.63 -1.82
N VAL A 184 -39.24 0.41 -0.50
CA VAL A 184 -38.04 0.38 0.36
C VAL A 184 -37.77 -1.03 0.84
N TRP A 185 -36.55 -1.51 0.65
CA TRP A 185 -36.14 -2.80 1.19
C TRP A 185 -35.78 -2.68 2.69
N ASN A 186 -36.40 -3.50 3.53
CA ASN A 186 -36.20 -3.48 4.98
C ASN A 186 -34.79 -3.91 5.42
N GLY A 187 -34.01 -4.56 4.56
CA GLY A 187 -32.67 -5.04 4.91
C GLY A 187 -31.60 -3.94 4.91
N ASN A 188 -31.53 -3.14 3.85
CA ASN A 188 -30.49 -2.12 3.66
C ASN A 188 -31.04 -0.69 3.46
N GLY A 189 -32.37 -0.52 3.44
CA GLY A 189 -33.01 0.78 3.23
C GLY A 189 -32.92 1.33 1.81
N GLU A 190 -32.50 0.53 0.81
CA GLU A 190 -32.50 0.96 -0.60
C GLU A 190 -33.95 1.20 -1.08
N SER A 191 -34.18 2.37 -1.68
CA SER A 191 -35.49 2.80 -2.20
C SER A 191 -35.53 2.76 -3.73
N PHE A 192 -36.59 2.19 -4.29
CA PHE A 192 -36.79 2.05 -5.74
C PHE A 192 -38.06 2.77 -6.18
N ASN A 193 -37.92 3.58 -7.23
CA ASN A 193 -38.99 4.43 -7.78
C ASN A 193 -39.37 4.06 -9.22
N SER A 194 -38.68 3.08 -9.83
CA SER A 194 -38.98 2.63 -11.20
C SER A 194 -38.48 1.21 -11.45
N LEU A 195 -39.08 0.57 -12.44
CA LEU A 195 -38.70 -0.77 -12.89
C LEU A 195 -37.26 -0.79 -13.44
N SER A 196 -36.86 0.31 -14.08
CA SER A 196 -35.50 0.49 -14.60
C SER A 196 -34.43 0.43 -13.51
N GLN A 197 -34.71 0.99 -12.32
CA GLN A 197 -33.80 0.94 -11.17
C GLN A 197 -33.69 -0.47 -10.60
N CYS A 198 -34.81 -1.19 -10.49
CA CYS A 198 -34.82 -2.59 -10.04
C CYS A 198 -34.01 -3.49 -10.98
N VAL A 199 -34.21 -3.36 -12.30
CA VAL A 199 -33.47 -4.13 -13.30
C VAL A 199 -31.99 -3.78 -13.34
N ALA A 200 -31.63 -2.50 -13.21
CA ALA A 200 -30.23 -2.08 -13.11
C ALA A 200 -29.54 -2.69 -11.89
N ARG A 201 -30.24 -2.73 -10.75
CA ARG A 201 -29.73 -3.34 -9.53
C ARG A 201 -29.57 -4.85 -9.67
N LEU A 202 -30.56 -5.57 -10.21
CA LEU A 202 -30.44 -7.00 -10.51
C LEU A 202 -29.25 -7.32 -11.42
N LYS A 203 -29.01 -6.52 -12.46
CA LYS A 203 -27.85 -6.69 -13.36
C LYS A 203 -26.52 -6.44 -12.65
N SER A 204 -26.48 -5.56 -11.65
CA SER A 204 -25.27 -5.34 -10.84
C SER A 204 -24.87 -6.58 -10.04
N LEU A 205 -25.85 -7.39 -9.60
CA LEU A 205 -25.61 -8.64 -8.87
C LEU A 205 -24.98 -9.75 -9.74
N THR A 206 -25.11 -9.64 -11.07
CA THR A 206 -24.59 -10.62 -12.04
C THR A 206 -23.21 -10.28 -12.62
N GLN A 207 -22.56 -9.21 -12.14
CA GLN A 207 -21.26 -8.78 -12.68
C GLN A 207 -20.12 -9.72 -12.27
N PRO A 208 -19.10 -9.92 -13.14
CA PRO A 208 -17.92 -10.70 -12.79
C PRO A 208 -17.15 -10.02 -11.65
N PHE A 209 -16.76 -10.79 -10.64
CA PHE A 209 -16.00 -10.30 -9.47
C PHE A 209 -14.69 -11.07 -9.31
N LEU A 210 -13.68 -10.41 -8.71
CA LEU A 210 -12.41 -11.06 -8.40
C LEU A 210 -12.62 -12.03 -7.23
N ASN A 211 -12.21 -13.29 -7.39
CA ASN A 211 -12.27 -14.32 -6.34
C ASN A 211 -10.88 -14.89 -6.04
N TRP A 212 -10.59 -15.18 -4.78
CA TRP A 212 -9.31 -15.74 -4.32
C TRP A 212 -9.50 -16.51 -3.01
N ALA A 213 -8.52 -17.33 -2.62
CA ALA A 213 -8.66 -18.27 -1.49
C ALA A 213 -9.19 -17.60 -0.21
N GLY A 214 -8.58 -16.49 0.26
CA GLY A 214 -9.07 -15.79 1.45
C GLY A 214 -10.47 -15.19 1.33
N LYS A 215 -10.90 -14.78 0.12
CA LYS A 215 -12.28 -14.34 -0.14
C LYS A 215 -13.26 -15.51 -0.23
N ALA A 216 -12.83 -16.64 -0.78
CA ALA A 216 -13.62 -17.86 -0.91
C ALA A 216 -13.73 -18.62 0.42
N GLU A 217 -12.78 -18.47 1.34
CA GLU A 217 -12.79 -19.16 2.64
C GLU A 217 -13.41 -18.30 3.75
N ARG A 218 -13.42 -16.97 3.58
CA ARG A 218 -13.90 -16.02 4.60
C ARG A 218 -14.84 -14.98 3.99
N GLN A 219 -16.10 -15.00 4.41
CA GLN A 219 -17.11 -13.99 4.08
C GLN A 219 -17.19 -12.83 5.08
N GLN A 220 -16.63 -13.04 6.27
CA GLN A 220 -16.62 -12.06 7.33
C GLN A 220 -15.30 -12.13 8.08
N ILE A 221 -14.94 -11.03 8.74
CA ILE A 221 -13.83 -10.93 9.68
C ILE A 221 -14.34 -10.51 11.04
N SER A 222 -13.86 -11.25 12.04
CA SER A 222 -13.98 -10.85 13.43
C SER A 222 -12.70 -10.10 13.80
N VAL A 223 -12.80 -8.79 14.01
CA VAL A 223 -11.66 -7.99 14.46
C VAL A 223 -11.79 -7.78 15.97
N PRO A 224 -10.78 -8.18 16.75
CA PRO A 224 -10.76 -7.89 18.19
C PRO A 224 -10.86 -6.39 18.47
N THR A 225 -11.71 -6.02 19.42
CA THR A 225 -11.92 -4.62 19.80
C THR A 225 -11.03 -4.30 21.00
N VAL A 226 -9.76 -4.01 20.71
CA VAL A 226 -8.73 -3.78 21.73
C VAL A 226 -8.68 -2.29 22.10
N PRO A 227 -8.85 -1.92 23.38
CA PRO A 227 -8.65 -0.54 23.82
C PRO A 227 -7.19 -0.11 23.68
N LEU A 228 -6.98 1.13 23.24
CA LEU A 228 -5.66 1.71 23.02
C LEU A 228 -5.24 2.54 24.24
N PHE A 229 -4.34 2.02 25.07
CA PHE A 229 -3.97 2.66 26.35
C PHE A 229 -2.69 3.49 26.31
N VAL A 230 -1.78 3.24 25.37
CA VAL A 230 -0.49 3.93 25.29
C VAL A 230 -0.27 4.39 23.86
N HIS A 231 -0.31 5.71 23.69
CA HIS A 231 0.12 6.39 22.48
C HIS A 231 1.34 7.21 22.81
N GLU A 232 2.37 7.18 21.96
CA GLU A 232 3.35 8.25 21.99
C GLU A 232 2.66 9.52 21.47
N ARG A 233 2.37 10.43 22.40
CA ARG A 233 1.79 11.74 22.11
C ARG A 233 2.91 12.67 21.67
N HIS A 234 2.90 13.07 20.40
CA HIS A 234 3.76 14.16 19.93
C HIS A 234 3.15 15.49 20.36
N SER A 235 3.50 15.95 21.56
CA SER A 235 3.26 17.33 21.97
C SER A 235 4.50 18.16 21.62
N THR A 236 4.32 19.11 20.69
CA THR A 236 5.34 20.11 20.32
C THR A 236 5.85 20.84 21.56
N GLN A 237 4.98 21.04 22.56
CA GLN A 237 5.34 21.68 23.82
C GLN A 237 6.16 20.77 24.75
N ASN A 238 5.97 19.44 24.73
CA ASN A 238 6.86 18.52 25.48
C ASN A 238 8.24 18.41 24.83
N ILE A 239 8.30 18.43 23.50
CA ILE A 239 9.57 18.52 22.76
C ILE A 239 10.26 19.85 23.09
N LEU A 240 9.52 20.97 23.01
CA LEU A 240 10.01 22.29 23.40
C LEU A 240 10.39 22.37 24.87
N LYS A 241 9.65 21.80 25.83
CA LYS A 241 10.01 21.73 27.26
C LYS A 241 11.28 20.90 27.49
N THR A 242 11.44 19.80 26.76
CA THR A 242 12.67 18.99 26.78
C THR A 242 13.84 19.79 26.22
N LEU A 243 13.61 20.64 25.22
CA LEU A 243 14.60 21.56 24.65
C LEU A 243 14.81 22.85 25.50
N GLU A 244 13.79 23.33 26.21
CA GLU A 244 13.79 24.48 27.12
C GLU A 244 14.52 24.16 28.42
N SER A 245 14.59 22.87 28.79
CA SER A 245 15.57 22.40 29.77
C SER A 245 17.02 22.73 29.36
N HIS A 246 17.23 23.14 28.10
CA HIS A 246 18.49 23.65 27.57
C HIS A 246 18.51 25.11 27.07
N ARG A 247 17.43 25.90 27.06
CA ARG A 247 17.49 27.39 26.93
C ARG A 247 16.12 28.08 27.07
N ALA A 248 16.16 29.27 27.67
CA ALA A 248 15.05 30.01 28.26
C ALA A 248 13.96 30.57 27.31
N ALA A 249 12.71 30.39 27.78
CA ALA A 249 11.51 31.24 27.78
C ALA A 249 11.20 32.19 26.60
N GLY A 250 10.04 31.93 25.97
CA GLY A 250 9.26 32.91 25.20
C GLY A 250 7.90 32.34 24.76
N THR A 251 6.82 32.80 25.40
CA THR A 251 5.43 32.32 25.22
C THR A 251 4.72 32.93 24.01
N MET A 252 4.26 32.10 23.07
CA MET A 252 3.08 32.33 22.23
C MET A 252 2.58 31.02 21.58
N LEU A 253 1.90 30.13 22.31
CA LEU A 253 1.33 28.88 21.75
C LEU A 253 0.10 28.44 22.56
N ASP A 254 -1.07 28.94 22.20
CA ASP A 254 -2.37 28.52 22.77
C ASP A 254 -3.28 27.85 21.71
N LEU A 255 -2.67 27.33 20.63
CA LEU A 255 -3.38 26.56 19.58
C LEU A 255 -3.14 25.04 19.68
N PHE A 256 -2.28 24.60 20.61
CA PHE A 256 -1.77 23.21 20.72
C PHE A 256 -1.66 22.74 22.19
N GLY A 257 -2.57 23.18 23.07
CA GLY A 257 -2.45 22.96 24.51
C GLY A 257 -2.77 21.51 24.95
N ASP A 258 -1.81 20.85 25.61
CA ASP A 258 -2.06 19.59 26.34
C ASP A 258 -2.03 19.84 27.86
N ASN A 259 -3.03 19.31 28.57
CA ASN A 259 -3.09 19.28 30.05
C ASN A 259 -2.20 18.16 30.59
N ALA A 260 -0.89 18.40 30.70
CA ALA A 260 0.12 17.39 31.07
C ALA A 260 0.10 16.94 32.56
N ASP A 261 -0.84 17.41 33.39
CA ASP A 261 -0.79 17.25 34.85
C ASP A 261 -1.86 16.29 35.43
N LYS A 262 -2.24 15.21 34.72
CA LYS A 262 -3.22 14.23 35.25
C LYS A 262 -2.61 12.90 35.69
N ASP A 263 -3.14 12.39 36.80
CA ASP A 263 -2.75 11.16 37.48
C ASP A 263 -3.00 9.91 36.60
N ILE A 264 -2.23 8.84 36.81
CA ILE A 264 -2.27 7.60 35.99
C ILE A 264 -3.65 6.94 36.05
N ALA A 265 -4.39 7.14 37.15
CA ALA A 265 -5.76 6.65 37.31
C ALA A 265 -6.77 7.33 36.37
N ASP A 266 -6.59 8.63 36.06
CA ASP A 266 -7.45 9.36 35.11
C ASP A 266 -7.17 8.97 33.65
N GLN A 267 -5.99 8.38 33.37
CA GLN A 267 -5.65 7.84 32.04
C GLN A 267 -6.45 6.56 31.71
N LEU A 268 -6.97 5.85 32.71
CA LEU A 268 -7.85 4.68 32.51
C LEU A 268 -9.25 5.08 31.99
N ASP A 269 -9.64 6.34 32.18
CA ASP A 269 -10.87 6.98 31.67
C ASP A 269 -10.63 7.73 30.33
N ALA A 270 -9.69 7.25 29.51
CA ALA A 270 -9.26 7.90 28.26
C ALA A 270 -10.39 8.18 27.24
N TYR A 271 -11.50 7.44 27.30
CA TYR A 271 -12.60 7.55 26.33
C TYR A 271 -13.80 8.37 26.83
N THR A 272 -13.81 8.80 28.09
CA THR A 272 -14.92 9.53 28.71
C THR A 272 -14.72 11.05 28.65
N HIS A 273 -13.50 11.53 28.42
CA HIS A 273 -13.18 12.96 28.32
C HIS A 273 -12.66 13.34 26.92
N LYS A 274 -13.31 14.32 26.26
CA LYS A 274 -12.81 14.91 25.00
C LYS A 274 -11.61 15.81 25.31
N GLU A 275 -10.40 15.28 25.19
CA GLU A 275 -9.15 16.07 25.28
C GLU A 275 -8.95 16.97 24.03
N GLN A 276 -8.00 17.92 24.12
CA GLN A 276 -7.48 18.61 22.94
C GLN A 276 -6.76 17.60 22.03
N TRP A 277 -6.73 17.87 20.71
CA TRP A 277 -6.18 16.90 19.76
C TRP A 277 -4.64 16.87 19.81
N ALA A 278 -4.07 15.67 20.02
CA ALA A 278 -2.66 15.38 19.81
C ALA A 278 -2.47 14.37 18.65
N ASN A 279 -1.43 14.57 17.85
CA ASN A 279 -1.04 13.63 16.80
C ASN A 279 -0.50 12.33 17.41
N ARG A 280 -0.77 11.19 16.75
CA ARG A 280 -0.62 9.87 17.37
C ARG A 280 0.20 8.90 16.56
N LEU A 281 1.21 8.35 17.22
CA LEU A 281 2.01 7.23 16.76
C LEU A 281 1.65 5.99 17.57
N ILE A 282 1.16 4.94 16.91
CA ILE A 282 0.58 3.76 17.57
C ILE A 282 1.38 2.50 17.18
N LEU A 283 1.95 1.81 18.18
CA LEU A 283 2.53 0.49 17.98
C LEU A 283 1.42 -0.58 18.05
N GLY A 284 1.19 -1.29 16.96
CA GLY A 284 0.19 -2.35 16.93
C GLY A 284 -0.21 -2.76 15.51
N ASP A 285 -0.91 -3.89 15.40
CA ASP A 285 -1.47 -4.30 14.11
C ASP A 285 -2.51 -3.30 13.64
N SER A 286 -2.32 -2.79 12.42
CA SER A 286 -3.15 -1.71 11.91
C SER A 286 -4.62 -2.05 11.76
N LEU A 287 -4.99 -3.32 11.55
CA LEU A 287 -6.39 -3.73 11.50
C LEU A 287 -7.06 -3.58 12.87
N GLN A 288 -6.38 -4.00 13.94
CA GLN A 288 -6.87 -3.83 15.32
C GLN A 288 -6.93 -2.37 15.72
N VAL A 289 -5.91 -1.59 15.37
CA VAL A 289 -5.88 -0.14 15.63
C VAL A 289 -7.08 0.52 14.96
N MET A 290 -7.29 0.32 13.66
CA MET A 290 -8.42 0.91 12.94
C MET A 290 -9.78 0.52 13.52
N ASN A 291 -9.95 -0.75 13.94
CA ASN A 291 -11.17 -1.20 14.58
C ASN A 291 -11.40 -0.50 15.93
N SER A 292 -10.33 -0.27 16.70
CA SER A 292 -10.39 0.50 17.94
C SER A 292 -10.76 1.97 17.70
N LEU A 293 -10.20 2.60 16.67
CA LEU A 293 -10.57 3.97 16.28
C LEU A 293 -12.06 4.07 15.91
N LEU A 294 -12.62 3.05 15.25
CA LEU A 294 -14.03 2.99 14.92
C LEU A 294 -14.90 2.82 16.18
N GLU A 295 -14.61 1.80 16.98
CA GLU A 295 -15.52 1.36 18.03
C GLU A 295 -15.33 2.10 19.36
N TYR A 296 -14.10 2.35 19.83
CA TYR A 296 -13.88 3.07 21.09
C TYR A 296 -13.87 4.59 20.91
N GLU A 297 -13.27 5.09 19.83
CA GLU A 297 -13.12 6.54 19.63
C GLU A 297 -14.21 7.18 18.77
N GLY A 298 -15.06 6.36 18.14
CA GLY A 298 -16.11 6.84 17.25
C GLY A 298 -15.54 7.69 16.10
N MET A 299 -14.42 7.28 15.51
CA MET A 299 -13.77 7.99 14.40
C MET A 299 -14.31 7.61 13.01
N GLY A 300 -15.39 6.84 12.95
CA GLY A 300 -16.15 6.62 11.73
C GLY A 300 -16.53 7.95 11.07
N GLY A 301 -16.24 8.09 9.78
CA GLY A 301 -16.57 9.30 9.02
C GLY A 301 -15.74 10.56 9.35
N LYS A 302 -14.63 10.46 10.08
CA LYS A 302 -13.84 11.64 10.52
C LYS A 302 -12.51 11.83 9.79
N ILE A 303 -12.01 10.81 9.10
CA ILE A 303 -10.70 10.84 8.44
C ILE A 303 -10.86 11.42 7.04
N GLN A 304 -10.11 12.45 6.69
CA GLN A 304 -10.22 13.08 5.37
C GLN A 304 -9.36 12.36 4.32
N MET A 305 -8.20 11.85 4.71
CA MET A 305 -7.30 11.15 3.80
C MET A 305 -6.70 9.91 4.45
N VAL A 306 -6.69 8.82 3.70
CA VAL A 306 -5.94 7.61 4.03
C VAL A 306 -4.83 7.43 3.00
N TYR A 307 -3.59 7.26 3.45
CA TYR A 307 -2.45 6.90 2.59
C TYR A 307 -1.94 5.52 2.99
N ILE A 308 -1.87 4.59 2.04
CA ILE A 308 -1.42 3.22 2.29
C ILE A 308 -0.24 2.92 1.36
N ASP A 309 0.90 2.55 1.94
CA ASP A 309 2.06 2.03 1.23
C ASP A 309 2.33 0.58 1.69
N PRO A 310 1.56 -0.39 1.17
CA PRO A 310 1.65 -1.77 1.60
C PRO A 310 2.94 -2.44 1.07
N PRO A 311 3.43 -3.50 1.71
CA PRO A 311 4.54 -4.28 1.17
C PRO A 311 4.15 -4.85 -0.21
N TYR A 312 4.94 -4.59 -1.26
CA TYR A 312 4.58 -4.88 -2.67
C TYR A 312 4.49 -6.37 -3.08
N GLY A 313 4.22 -7.29 -2.16
CA GLY A 313 3.90 -8.69 -2.47
C GLY A 313 5.01 -9.48 -3.19
N VAL A 314 6.23 -8.95 -3.29
CA VAL A 314 7.35 -9.60 -3.97
C VAL A 314 8.11 -10.48 -2.99
N LYS A 315 8.41 -11.73 -3.41
CA LYS A 315 9.23 -12.75 -2.73
C LYS A 315 10.16 -12.14 -1.66
N PHE A 316 9.71 -12.13 -0.41
CA PHE A 316 10.41 -11.55 0.74
C PHE A 316 11.56 -12.45 1.19
N GLY A 317 12.55 -12.63 0.32
CA GLY A 317 13.81 -13.24 0.68
C GLY A 317 14.74 -12.25 1.39
N SER A 318 14.82 -10.99 0.96
CA SER A 318 16.07 -10.21 1.13
C SER A 318 15.96 -8.80 1.73
N ASN A 319 14.77 -8.22 1.92
CA ASN A 319 14.67 -6.76 2.14
C ASN A 319 14.16 -6.33 3.53
N PHE A 320 14.00 -7.24 4.48
CA PHE A 320 13.66 -6.86 5.85
C PHE A 320 14.93 -6.49 6.63
N GLN A 321 15.03 -5.22 7.04
CA GLN A 321 16.13 -4.70 7.84
C GLN A 321 15.70 -4.55 9.31
N PRO A 322 16.15 -5.44 10.21
CA PRO A 322 15.83 -5.34 11.63
C PRO A 322 16.56 -4.18 12.35
N PHE A 323 17.54 -3.52 11.70
CA PHE A 323 18.35 -2.47 12.33
C PHE A 323 18.55 -1.24 11.43
N VAL A 324 18.27 -0.05 11.98
CA VAL A 324 18.35 1.28 11.34
C VAL A 324 19.75 1.63 10.78
N ARG A 325 20.81 0.99 11.26
CA ARG A 325 22.21 1.36 10.95
C ARG A 325 22.95 0.44 9.97
N LYS A 326 22.28 -0.55 9.36
CA LYS A 326 22.94 -1.54 8.49
C LYS A 326 22.28 -1.55 7.11
N ARG A 327 22.96 -0.95 6.13
CA ARG A 327 22.48 -0.85 4.73
C ARG A 327 22.61 -2.16 3.94
N ASP A 328 23.47 -3.08 4.39
CA ASP A 328 23.72 -4.37 3.72
C ASP A 328 23.10 -5.55 4.51
N VAL A 329 22.19 -6.29 3.89
CA VAL A 329 21.64 -7.55 4.42
C VAL A 329 22.11 -8.69 3.52
N LYS A 330 22.81 -9.68 4.10
CA LYS A 330 23.12 -10.97 3.45
C LYS A 330 22.40 -12.07 4.23
N HIS A 331 21.64 -12.92 3.53
CA HIS A 331 20.78 -13.93 4.11
C HIS A 331 21.45 -14.86 5.14
N GLY A 332 20.66 -15.27 6.14
CA GLY A 332 20.70 -16.65 6.65
C GLY A 332 21.38 -16.90 8.00
N ARG A 333 21.24 -16.01 8.99
CA ARG A 333 21.57 -16.36 10.39
C ARG A 333 20.38 -16.12 11.31
N ASP A 334 20.01 -17.15 12.08
CA ASP A 334 18.93 -17.13 13.08
C ASP A 334 19.15 -16.05 14.16
N GLU A 335 20.38 -15.56 14.30
CA GLU A 335 20.78 -14.45 15.18
C GLU A 335 20.20 -13.08 14.75
N GLU A 336 19.68 -12.94 13.51
CA GLU A 336 19.06 -11.71 13.00
C GLU A 336 17.52 -11.71 13.10
N MET A 337 16.91 -12.75 13.68
CA MET A 337 15.46 -12.81 13.90
C MET A 337 15.06 -11.98 15.14
N ILE A 338 14.20 -10.99 14.95
CA ILE A 338 13.72 -10.09 16.02
C ILE A 338 12.94 -10.90 17.07
N ARG A 339 13.17 -10.58 18.35
CA ARG A 339 12.64 -11.28 19.54
C ARG A 339 11.15 -10.99 19.86
N GLU A 340 10.45 -10.21 19.03
CA GLU A 340 9.07 -9.79 19.30
C GLU A 340 8.06 -10.78 18.68
N PRO A 341 7.24 -11.47 19.49
CA PRO A 341 6.31 -12.50 19.00
C PRO A 341 5.20 -11.93 18.11
N GLU A 342 4.78 -10.67 18.28
CA GLU A 342 3.83 -10.00 17.38
C GLU A 342 4.40 -9.83 15.98
N MET A 343 5.68 -9.46 15.88
CA MET A 343 6.40 -9.35 14.60
C MET A 343 6.50 -10.70 13.91
N VAL A 344 6.79 -11.78 14.65
CA VAL A 344 6.87 -13.14 14.12
C VAL A 344 5.49 -13.66 13.69
N LYS A 345 4.41 -13.32 14.40
CA LYS A 345 3.04 -13.74 14.08
C LYS A 345 2.49 -12.98 12.86
N ALA A 346 2.69 -11.65 12.81
CA ALA A 346 2.39 -10.86 11.61
C ALA A 346 3.24 -11.34 10.41
N TYR A 347 4.49 -11.74 10.61
CA TYR A 347 5.34 -12.27 9.52
C TYR A 347 4.94 -13.66 9.04
N ARG A 348 4.60 -14.59 9.95
CA ARG A 348 4.26 -15.98 9.60
C ARG A 348 2.85 -16.10 9.04
N ASP A 349 1.86 -15.38 9.59
CA ASP A 349 0.46 -15.47 9.13
C ASP A 349 0.21 -14.73 7.80
N THR A 350 1.01 -13.70 7.47
CA THR A 350 0.78 -12.88 6.27
C THR A 350 1.18 -13.58 4.96
N TRP A 351 1.86 -14.74 4.98
CA TRP A 351 2.50 -15.25 3.76
C TRP A 351 2.48 -16.77 3.51
N GLU A 352 1.70 -17.57 4.25
CA GLU A 352 1.59 -19.03 3.96
C GLU A 352 1.06 -19.33 2.54
N LEU A 353 0.17 -18.48 2.00
CA LEU A 353 -0.45 -18.64 0.67
C LEU A 353 0.02 -17.58 -0.35
N GLY A 354 1.08 -16.84 -0.05
CA GLY A 354 1.65 -15.80 -0.93
C GLY A 354 0.65 -14.68 -1.27
N LEU A 355 0.32 -14.54 -2.56
CA LEU A 355 -0.54 -13.48 -3.08
C LEU A 355 -1.93 -13.46 -2.43
N HIS A 356 -2.50 -14.62 -2.10
CA HIS A 356 -3.83 -14.70 -1.50
C HIS A 356 -3.89 -14.10 -0.10
N SER A 357 -2.85 -14.33 0.70
CA SER A 357 -2.71 -13.73 2.03
C SER A 357 -2.53 -12.21 1.93
N TYR A 358 -1.75 -11.74 0.95
CA TYR A 358 -1.57 -10.30 0.68
C TYR A 358 -2.88 -9.59 0.31
N LEU A 359 -3.66 -10.15 -0.61
CA LEU A 359 -4.95 -9.56 -1.00
C LEU A 359 -5.93 -9.53 0.18
N THR A 360 -5.94 -10.57 1.02
CA THR A 360 -6.77 -10.62 2.23
C THR A 360 -6.33 -9.55 3.22
N TYR A 361 -5.03 -9.48 3.53
CA TYR A 361 -4.44 -8.47 4.40
C TYR A 361 -4.84 -7.04 4.02
N LEU A 362 -4.80 -6.74 2.71
CA LEU A 362 -5.08 -5.40 2.19
C LEU A 362 -6.59 -5.11 2.11
N ARG A 363 -7.42 -6.11 1.76
CA ARG A 363 -8.90 -5.97 1.72
C ARG A 363 -9.45 -5.53 3.06
N ASP A 364 -9.04 -6.19 4.14
CA ASP A 364 -9.53 -5.94 5.50
C ASP A 364 -9.28 -4.50 5.92
N ARG A 365 -8.11 -3.98 5.56
CA ARG A 365 -7.68 -2.62 5.88
C ARG A 365 -8.40 -1.59 5.03
N ILE A 366 -8.59 -1.87 3.74
CA ILE A 366 -9.34 -1.01 2.81
C ILE A 366 -10.81 -0.92 3.24
N GLN A 367 -11.40 -2.02 3.73
CA GLN A 367 -12.77 -2.04 4.25
C GLN A 367 -12.93 -1.09 5.44
N LEU A 368 -12.06 -1.20 6.45
CA LEU A 368 -12.11 -0.31 7.61
C LEU A 368 -11.76 1.14 7.25
N SER A 369 -10.88 1.35 6.26
CA SER A 369 -10.56 2.68 5.74
C SER A 369 -11.80 3.38 5.17
N LYS A 370 -12.67 2.66 4.46
CA LYS A 370 -13.93 3.21 3.93
C LYS A 370 -14.87 3.70 5.04
N GLU A 371 -14.95 2.97 6.15
CA GLU A 371 -15.77 3.36 7.31
C GLU A 371 -15.21 4.60 8.02
N LEU A 372 -13.89 4.67 8.15
CA LEU A 372 -13.20 5.80 8.79
C LEU A 372 -13.24 7.10 7.97
N LEU A 373 -13.28 7.00 6.64
CA LEU A 373 -13.27 8.14 5.73
C LEU A 373 -14.53 9.02 5.83
N THR A 374 -14.36 10.35 5.74
CA THR A 374 -15.44 11.32 5.50
C THR A 374 -16.06 11.11 4.12
N ASP A 375 -17.29 11.59 3.90
CA ASP A 375 -17.95 11.57 2.57
C ASP A 375 -17.09 12.19 1.45
N SER A 376 -16.38 13.27 1.77
CA SER A 376 -15.45 13.97 0.87
C SER A 376 -14.04 13.38 0.87
N GLY A 377 -13.82 12.30 1.62
CA GLY A 377 -12.52 11.72 1.91
C GLY A 377 -11.94 10.93 0.74
N SER A 378 -10.62 10.82 0.72
CA SER A 378 -9.87 10.11 -0.32
C SER A 378 -8.92 9.06 0.25
N ILE A 379 -8.78 7.95 -0.46
CA ILE A 379 -7.77 6.93 -0.20
C ILE A 379 -6.75 6.90 -1.35
N PHE A 380 -5.48 6.87 -0.99
CA PHE A 380 -4.36 6.70 -1.90
C PHE A 380 -3.63 5.40 -1.55
N VAL A 381 -3.54 4.49 -2.50
CA VAL A 381 -2.81 3.22 -2.32
C VAL A 381 -1.64 3.17 -3.29
N GLN A 382 -0.43 3.13 -2.74
CA GLN A 382 0.81 3.01 -3.50
C GLN A 382 1.06 1.55 -3.88
N ILE A 383 1.43 1.25 -5.13
CA ILE A 383 1.64 -0.14 -5.58
C ILE A 383 2.56 -0.25 -6.80
N SER A 384 3.23 -1.39 -6.92
CA SER A 384 3.95 -1.80 -8.13
C SER A 384 3.03 -2.28 -9.26
N GLU A 385 3.57 -2.39 -10.47
CA GLU A 385 2.83 -2.97 -11.61
C GLU A 385 2.38 -4.42 -11.39
N ASP A 386 3.12 -5.18 -10.55
CA ASP A 386 2.89 -6.61 -10.32
C ASP A 386 1.49 -6.89 -9.78
N ASN A 387 1.02 -6.07 -8.85
CA ASN A 387 -0.25 -6.25 -8.15
C ASN A 387 -1.26 -5.12 -8.43
N LEU A 388 -0.92 -4.15 -9.28
CA LEU A 388 -1.76 -3.00 -9.58
C LEU A 388 -3.19 -3.40 -9.98
N HIS A 389 -3.32 -4.35 -10.90
CA HIS A 389 -4.62 -4.79 -11.43
C HIS A 389 -5.47 -5.48 -10.35
N LEU A 390 -4.85 -6.20 -9.41
CA LEU A 390 -5.54 -6.90 -8.31
C LEU A 390 -5.99 -5.91 -7.24
N VAL A 391 -5.10 -5.00 -6.83
CA VAL A 391 -5.41 -3.94 -5.85
C VAL A 391 -6.49 -3.02 -6.40
N ARG A 392 -6.44 -2.72 -7.70
CA ARG A 392 -7.45 -1.95 -8.40
C ARG A 392 -8.84 -2.60 -8.33
N ASN A 393 -8.93 -3.88 -8.70
CA ASN A 393 -10.19 -4.62 -8.66
C ASN A 393 -10.78 -4.70 -7.24
N MET A 394 -9.91 -4.85 -6.23
CA MET A 394 -10.33 -4.87 -4.83
C MET A 394 -10.85 -3.49 -4.35
N LEU A 395 -10.22 -2.40 -4.78
CA LEU A 395 -10.73 -1.05 -4.50
C LEU A 395 -12.06 -0.78 -5.23
N ASP A 396 -12.20 -1.25 -6.48
CA ASP A 396 -13.47 -1.18 -7.23
C ASP A 396 -14.60 -1.92 -6.49
N GLU A 397 -14.30 -3.04 -5.84
CA GLU A 397 -15.25 -3.81 -5.04
C GLU A 397 -15.64 -3.06 -3.74
N VAL A 398 -14.65 -2.58 -2.98
CA VAL A 398 -14.93 -1.94 -1.68
C VAL A 398 -15.52 -0.54 -1.84
N PHE A 399 -14.94 0.30 -2.72
CA PHE A 399 -15.36 1.69 -2.90
C PHE A 399 -16.38 1.87 -4.02
N GLY A 400 -16.54 0.90 -4.91
CA GLY A 400 -17.39 1.00 -6.09
C GLY A 400 -16.64 1.61 -7.29
N VAL A 401 -16.89 1.05 -8.48
CA VAL A 401 -16.23 1.47 -9.74
C VAL A 401 -16.42 2.95 -10.05
N GLY A 402 -17.60 3.51 -9.74
CA GLY A 402 -17.93 4.92 -9.96
C GLY A 402 -17.09 5.89 -9.12
N ASN A 403 -16.51 5.42 -8.01
CA ASN A 403 -15.75 6.23 -7.07
C ASN A 403 -14.24 6.31 -7.38
N PHE A 404 -13.80 5.68 -8.45
CA PHE A 404 -12.44 5.83 -8.93
C PHE A 404 -12.17 7.25 -9.44
N VAL A 405 -11.02 7.81 -9.04
CA VAL A 405 -10.63 9.17 -9.39
C VAL A 405 -9.54 9.18 -10.46
N SER A 406 -8.36 8.64 -10.16
CA SER A 406 -7.23 8.63 -11.10
C SER A 406 -6.20 7.56 -10.75
N LEU A 407 -5.51 7.06 -11.77
CA LEU A 407 -4.29 6.27 -11.63
C LEU A 407 -3.11 7.21 -11.87
N ILE A 408 -2.28 7.39 -10.85
CA ILE A 408 -1.13 8.30 -10.89
C ILE A 408 0.12 7.46 -11.10
N SER A 409 0.86 7.74 -12.16
CA SER A 409 2.15 7.09 -12.44
C SER A 409 3.27 8.02 -12.00
N TYR A 410 4.22 7.53 -11.21
CA TYR A 410 5.31 8.36 -10.72
C TYR A 410 6.67 7.66 -10.87
N VAL A 411 7.71 8.43 -11.18
CA VAL A 411 9.06 7.91 -11.41
C VAL A 411 9.76 7.69 -10.08
N THR A 412 10.29 6.49 -9.86
CA THR A 412 11.07 6.13 -8.66
C THR A 412 12.57 6.08 -8.95
N THR A 413 12.94 5.57 -10.12
CA THR A 413 14.34 5.34 -10.53
C THR A 413 14.51 5.53 -12.04
N SER A 414 15.74 5.79 -12.50
CA SER A 414 16.07 5.67 -13.92
C SER A 414 16.12 4.19 -14.27
N GLY A 415 15.20 3.74 -15.12
CA GLY A 415 15.02 2.32 -15.45
C GLY A 415 16.33 1.58 -15.64
N PHE A 416 16.47 0.45 -14.94
CA PHE A 416 17.65 -0.40 -15.04
C PHE A 416 17.69 -1.09 -16.40
N PRO A 417 18.88 -1.37 -16.95
CA PRO A 417 19.01 -2.16 -18.17
C PRO A 417 18.28 -3.50 -17.98
N SER A 418 17.24 -3.73 -18.77
CA SER A 418 16.54 -5.01 -18.82
C SER A 418 16.62 -5.57 -20.24
N LEU A 419 16.30 -6.85 -20.40
CA LEU A 419 16.20 -7.48 -21.72
C LEU A 419 15.01 -6.94 -22.53
N THR A 420 14.09 -6.23 -21.86
CA THR A 420 12.82 -5.76 -22.40
C THR A 420 12.65 -4.26 -22.06
N LEU A 421 11.42 -3.75 -22.01
CA LEU A 421 11.17 -2.37 -21.61
C LEU A 421 11.46 -2.20 -20.11
N SER A 422 12.36 -1.27 -19.78
CA SER A 422 12.71 -0.96 -18.39
C SER A 422 11.57 -0.23 -17.68
N ARG A 423 11.26 -0.67 -16.46
CA ARG A 423 10.33 0.03 -15.55
C ARG A 423 10.95 1.33 -15.05
N ALA A 424 10.20 2.42 -15.16
CA ALA A 424 10.62 3.76 -14.71
C ALA A 424 10.05 4.14 -13.33
N GLY A 425 9.02 3.45 -12.85
CA GLY A 425 8.24 3.95 -11.74
C GLY A 425 7.19 2.99 -11.21
N ASP A 426 6.41 3.53 -10.28
CA ASP A 426 5.34 2.86 -9.54
C ASP A 426 4.04 3.64 -9.72
N TYR A 427 2.96 3.15 -9.12
CA TYR A 427 1.63 3.71 -9.29
C TYR A 427 0.97 4.06 -7.95
N ILE A 428 0.07 5.04 -7.97
CA ILE A 428 -0.84 5.36 -6.87
C ILE A 428 -2.25 5.26 -7.40
N VAL A 429 -3.04 4.41 -6.77
CA VAL A 429 -4.46 4.26 -7.07
C VAL A 429 -5.25 5.19 -6.15
N TRP A 430 -5.96 6.16 -6.74
CA TRP A 430 -6.75 7.14 -5.99
C TRP A 430 -8.25 6.88 -6.13
N TYR A 431 -8.91 6.68 -4.98
CA TYR A 431 -10.36 6.57 -4.84
C TYR A 431 -10.90 7.62 -3.88
N ALA A 432 -12.15 8.01 -4.11
CA ALA A 432 -12.94 8.80 -3.17
C ALA A 432 -13.93 7.89 -2.43
N LYS A 433 -14.37 8.28 -1.22
CA LYS A 433 -15.54 7.63 -0.60
C LYS A 433 -16.82 7.93 -1.40
N ASN A 434 -17.01 9.20 -1.75
CA ASN A 434 -18.03 9.64 -2.69
C ASN A 434 -17.43 10.64 -3.68
N LYS A 435 -17.35 10.24 -4.96
CA LYS A 435 -16.74 11.06 -6.02
C LYS A 435 -17.48 12.37 -6.29
N GLU A 436 -18.79 12.44 -6.05
CA GLU A 436 -19.57 13.67 -6.25
C GLU A 436 -19.25 14.74 -5.21
N LYS A 437 -18.88 14.32 -3.99
CA LYS A 437 -18.54 15.20 -2.86
C LYS A 437 -17.03 15.32 -2.64
N ILE A 438 -16.21 14.83 -3.57
CA ILE A 438 -14.77 14.71 -3.38
C ILE A 438 -14.11 16.08 -3.12
N LYS A 439 -13.21 16.11 -2.15
CA LYS A 439 -12.30 17.24 -1.97
C LYS A 439 -11.14 17.11 -2.95
N TYR A 440 -11.05 18.01 -3.91
CA TYR A 440 -9.95 18.06 -4.88
C TYR A 440 -9.44 19.47 -5.11
N LYS A 441 -8.12 19.65 -5.00
CA LYS A 441 -7.41 20.87 -5.37
C LYS A 441 -6.40 20.58 -6.48
N PRO A 442 -6.50 21.24 -7.64
CA PRO A 442 -5.51 21.09 -8.69
C PRO A 442 -4.16 21.64 -8.24
N LEU A 443 -3.10 20.88 -8.48
CA LEU A 443 -1.74 21.30 -8.23
C LEU A 443 -1.15 21.97 -9.47
N TYR A 444 -0.26 22.94 -9.23
CA TYR A 444 0.36 23.72 -10.28
C TYR A 444 1.88 23.75 -10.10
N GLU A 445 2.60 23.64 -11.21
CA GLU A 445 4.05 23.86 -11.30
C GLU A 445 4.33 25.19 -11.99
N LYS A 446 5.38 25.91 -11.56
CA LYS A 446 5.82 27.14 -12.21
C LYS A 446 6.48 26.80 -13.55
N LYS A 447 6.21 27.61 -14.57
CA LYS A 447 6.88 27.54 -15.87
C LYS A 447 8.12 28.41 -15.84
N PHE A 448 9.20 27.89 -16.40
CA PHE A 448 10.44 28.63 -16.60
C PHE A 448 10.87 28.54 -18.06
N LEU A 449 11.46 29.61 -18.58
CA LEU A 449 12.13 29.53 -19.89
C LEU A 449 13.28 28.52 -19.79
N GLY A 450 13.42 27.68 -20.80
CA GLY A 450 14.41 26.60 -20.84
C GLY A 450 13.88 25.25 -20.36
N ASP A 451 12.72 25.24 -19.70
CA ASP A 451 12.02 24.00 -19.34
C ASP A 451 11.04 23.57 -20.45
N ASP A 452 10.75 22.27 -20.49
CA ASP A 452 9.80 21.68 -21.45
C ASP A 452 8.40 22.30 -21.30
N SER A 453 8.03 22.77 -20.09
CA SER A 453 6.77 23.47 -19.82
C SER A 453 6.62 24.81 -20.57
N ALA A 454 7.73 25.43 -21.00
CA ALA A 454 7.75 26.69 -21.75
C ALA A 454 8.29 26.57 -23.18
N LYS A 455 8.45 25.35 -23.71
CA LYS A 455 9.03 25.06 -25.04
C LYS A 455 8.31 25.74 -26.22
N GLU A 456 7.02 26.04 -26.06
CA GLU A 456 6.23 26.72 -27.08
C GLU A 456 6.41 28.25 -27.09
N TYR A 457 6.96 28.83 -26.03
CA TYR A 457 7.29 30.26 -25.94
C TYR A 457 8.57 30.54 -26.70
N LYS A 458 8.43 30.74 -28.02
CA LYS A 458 9.53 30.92 -28.97
C LYS A 458 9.77 32.36 -29.37
N TRP A 459 8.92 33.28 -28.92
CA TRP A 459 8.96 34.69 -29.31
C TRP A 459 9.09 35.58 -28.07
N ILE A 460 9.70 36.74 -28.26
CA ILE A 460 9.70 37.83 -27.30
C ILE A 460 9.12 39.07 -27.93
N GLU A 461 8.48 39.87 -27.09
CA GLU A 461 8.11 41.24 -27.39
C GLU A 461 9.02 42.15 -26.57
N LEU A 462 9.68 43.09 -27.22
CA LEU A 462 10.59 44.06 -26.61
C LEU A 462 9.81 45.25 -26.04
N ALA A 463 10.48 46.09 -25.24
CA ALA A 463 9.86 47.27 -24.63
C ALA A 463 9.32 48.30 -25.65
N ASP A 464 9.84 48.28 -26.88
CA ASP A 464 9.37 49.12 -28.00
C ASP A 464 8.14 48.53 -28.73
N GLY A 465 7.63 47.37 -28.29
CA GLY A 465 6.50 46.66 -28.88
C GLY A 465 6.88 45.80 -30.10
N THR A 466 8.15 45.78 -30.51
CA THR A 466 8.60 44.92 -31.62
C THR A 466 8.75 43.47 -31.15
N THR A 467 8.49 42.53 -32.05
CA THR A 467 8.59 41.09 -31.75
C THR A 467 9.71 40.43 -32.53
N ARG A 468 10.48 39.56 -31.87
CA ARG A 468 11.47 38.69 -32.51
C ARG A 468 11.48 37.29 -31.89
N SER A 469 12.12 36.33 -32.55
CA SER A 469 12.33 35.00 -31.97
C SER A 469 13.33 35.05 -30.81
N LEU A 470 13.14 34.18 -29.80
CA LEU A 470 14.16 33.93 -28.77
C LEU A 470 15.40 33.32 -29.42
N THR A 471 16.58 33.74 -28.95
CA THR A 471 17.82 33.01 -29.22
C THR A 471 17.91 31.76 -28.35
N LYS A 472 18.80 30.82 -28.71
CA LYS A 472 18.99 29.58 -27.94
C LYS A 472 19.49 29.86 -26.51
N ASP A 473 20.36 30.86 -26.35
CA ASP A 473 20.96 31.22 -25.07
C ASP A 473 20.00 32.01 -24.18
N GLU A 474 19.11 32.83 -24.76
CA GLU A 474 17.99 33.44 -24.05
C GLU A 474 16.97 32.40 -23.60
N TRP A 475 16.70 31.40 -24.46
CA TRP A 475 15.76 30.33 -24.13
C TRP A 475 16.28 29.43 -23.01
N SER A 476 17.57 29.08 -23.00
CA SER A 476 18.17 28.25 -21.94
C SER A 476 18.41 29.01 -20.63
N GLY A 477 18.25 30.33 -20.60
CA GLY A 477 18.53 31.17 -19.45
C GLY A 477 20.03 31.47 -19.23
N LEU A 478 20.89 31.13 -20.20
CA LEU A 478 22.32 31.53 -20.19
C LEU A 478 22.50 33.04 -20.31
N VAL A 479 21.58 33.68 -21.03
CA VAL A 479 21.52 35.14 -21.21
C VAL A 479 20.16 35.62 -20.72
N SER A 480 20.15 36.66 -19.88
CA SER A 480 18.91 37.28 -19.42
C SER A 480 18.17 37.92 -20.59
N LEU A 481 16.83 37.89 -20.53
CA LEU A 481 16.02 38.63 -21.49
C LEU A 481 16.32 40.13 -21.39
N PRO A 482 16.25 40.89 -22.52
CA PRO A 482 16.35 42.34 -22.49
C PRO A 482 15.33 42.95 -21.52
N ASP A 483 15.68 44.09 -20.91
CA ASP A 483 14.82 44.76 -19.93
C ASP A 483 13.44 45.09 -20.54
N GLY A 484 12.38 44.71 -19.81
CA GLY A 484 11.00 44.88 -20.25
C GLY A 484 10.52 43.86 -21.31
N ALA A 485 11.37 42.92 -21.74
CA ALA A 485 10.97 41.93 -22.73
C ALA A 485 10.03 40.86 -22.15
N ARG A 486 9.03 40.47 -22.93
CA ARG A 486 8.02 39.47 -22.53
C ARG A 486 8.02 38.29 -23.50
N ALA A 487 8.29 37.10 -22.98
CA ALA A 487 8.18 35.87 -23.76
C ALA A 487 6.71 35.53 -24.05
N TRP A 488 6.40 35.15 -25.28
CA TRP A 488 5.05 34.80 -25.72
C TRP A 488 5.04 33.66 -26.73
N ARG A 489 3.85 33.06 -26.88
CA ARG A 489 3.55 32.04 -27.90
C ARG A 489 2.25 32.37 -28.61
N TYR A 490 2.08 31.75 -29.77
CA TYR A 490 0.80 31.81 -30.46
C TYR A 490 -0.25 30.97 -29.76
N GLY A 491 -1.37 31.61 -29.43
CA GLY A 491 -2.53 30.96 -28.89
C GLY A 491 -3.51 30.52 -29.96
N PRO A 492 -3.91 29.24 -30.00
CA PRO A 492 -4.92 28.76 -30.94
C PRO A 492 -6.27 29.42 -30.61
N LEU A 493 -6.89 30.03 -31.61
CA LEU A 493 -8.21 30.65 -31.51
C LEU A 493 -9.34 29.81 -32.11
N THR A 494 -9.03 28.67 -32.72
CA THR A 494 -10.01 27.78 -33.35
C THR A 494 -10.11 26.45 -32.60
N SER A 495 -11.30 25.88 -32.56
CA SER A 495 -11.58 24.53 -32.07
C SER A 495 -12.45 23.77 -33.07
N SER A 496 -12.43 22.44 -32.97
CA SER A 496 -13.24 21.54 -33.78
C SER A 496 -14.71 21.63 -33.41
N GLY A 497 -15.59 21.53 -34.41
CA GLY A 497 -17.04 21.55 -34.26
C GLY A 497 -17.65 22.77 -34.95
N TYR A 498 -18.85 22.60 -35.47
CA TYR A 498 -19.63 23.70 -36.04
C TYR A 498 -20.45 24.39 -34.96
N SER A 499 -20.45 25.72 -34.99
CA SER A 499 -21.34 26.56 -34.18
C SER A 499 -21.91 27.64 -35.09
N GLU A 500 -23.24 27.79 -35.10
CA GLU A 500 -23.91 28.74 -35.99
C GLU A 500 -23.40 30.18 -35.82
N GLU A 501 -23.08 30.57 -34.59
CA GLU A 501 -22.57 31.91 -34.29
C GLU A 501 -21.03 31.97 -34.38
N SER A 502 -20.33 30.99 -33.82
CA SER A 502 -18.87 31.03 -33.67
C SER A 502 -18.09 30.47 -34.87
N SER A 503 -18.76 29.86 -35.87
CA SER A 503 -18.12 29.46 -37.13
C SER A 503 -18.16 30.57 -38.19
N LYS A 504 -18.78 31.71 -37.90
CA LYS A 504 -18.85 32.85 -38.83
C LYS A 504 -17.46 33.50 -39.02
N PRO A 505 -17.16 34.01 -40.23
CA PRO A 505 -15.93 34.74 -40.47
C PRO A 505 -15.83 36.01 -39.63
N PHE A 506 -14.61 36.37 -39.24
CA PHE A 506 -14.29 37.58 -38.48
C PHE A 506 -13.38 38.48 -39.31
N ILE A 507 -13.65 39.79 -39.30
CA ILE A 507 -12.85 40.79 -40.01
C ILE A 507 -11.87 41.38 -39.01
N PHE A 508 -10.58 41.34 -39.34
CA PHE A 508 -9.49 41.90 -38.55
C PHE A 508 -8.50 42.59 -39.50
N GLU A 509 -8.16 43.85 -39.24
CA GLU A 509 -7.27 44.66 -40.09
C GLU A 509 -7.65 44.61 -41.58
N ASP A 510 -8.94 44.86 -41.88
CA ASP A 510 -9.54 44.84 -43.22
C ASP A 510 -9.41 43.50 -43.99
N LYS A 511 -9.01 42.43 -43.31
CA LYS A 511 -8.94 41.07 -43.87
C LYS A 511 -9.92 40.14 -43.16
N GLN A 512 -10.61 39.32 -43.97
CA GLN A 512 -11.54 38.32 -43.48
C GLN A 512 -10.81 37.02 -43.13
N TYR A 513 -11.05 36.52 -41.91
CA TYR A 513 -10.53 35.26 -41.41
C TYR A 513 -11.66 34.29 -41.10
N SER A 514 -11.48 33.03 -41.47
CA SER A 514 -12.44 31.95 -41.20
C SER A 514 -11.78 30.85 -40.36
N PRO A 515 -12.49 30.24 -39.40
CA PRO A 515 -11.98 29.11 -38.63
C PRO A 515 -11.83 27.84 -39.48
N GLY A 516 -12.39 27.82 -40.69
CA GLY A 516 -12.39 26.69 -41.61
C GLY A 516 -13.63 25.80 -41.49
N PRO A 517 -13.80 24.83 -42.39
CA PRO A 517 -14.94 23.92 -42.36
C PRO A 517 -14.92 23.06 -41.09
N ASN A 518 -16.08 22.89 -40.45
CA ASN A 518 -16.27 22.13 -39.21
C ASN A 518 -15.40 22.60 -38.03
N ASN A 519 -15.05 23.89 -37.99
CA ASN A 519 -14.39 24.53 -36.86
C ASN A 519 -15.16 25.78 -36.44
N HIS A 520 -14.94 26.23 -35.22
CA HIS A 520 -15.46 27.48 -34.68
C HIS A 520 -14.39 28.22 -33.88
N TRP A 521 -14.58 29.51 -33.66
CA TRP A 521 -13.75 30.32 -32.77
C TRP A 521 -13.95 29.88 -31.31
N LYS A 522 -12.86 29.75 -30.56
CA LYS A 522 -12.89 29.39 -29.12
C LYS A 522 -13.52 30.46 -28.22
N VAL A 523 -13.72 31.65 -28.76
CA VAL A 523 -14.28 32.80 -28.06
C VAL A 523 -15.47 33.31 -28.85
N SER A 524 -16.45 33.88 -28.15
CA SER A 524 -17.60 34.52 -28.79
C SER A 524 -17.16 35.68 -29.69
N ARG A 525 -18.06 36.13 -30.57
CA ARG A 525 -17.79 37.28 -31.45
C ARG A 525 -17.41 38.54 -30.68
N VAL A 526 -18.14 38.85 -29.60
CA VAL A 526 -17.81 39.94 -28.68
C VAL A 526 -16.42 39.72 -28.04
N GLY A 527 -16.08 38.46 -27.73
CA GLY A 527 -14.74 38.09 -27.27
C GLY A 527 -13.64 38.40 -28.29
N LEU A 528 -13.85 38.11 -29.57
CA LEU A 528 -12.89 38.45 -30.64
C LEU A 528 -12.73 39.96 -30.79
N GLU A 529 -13.82 40.72 -30.77
CA GLU A 529 -13.78 42.18 -30.83
C GLU A 529 -13.02 42.77 -29.63
N ASN A 530 -13.22 42.21 -28.44
CA ASN A 530 -12.49 42.62 -27.24
C ASN A 530 -11.00 42.27 -27.32
N LEU A 531 -10.65 41.11 -27.89
CA LEU A 531 -9.25 40.74 -28.11
C LEU A 531 -8.58 41.66 -29.15
N ALA A 532 -9.31 42.03 -30.21
CA ALA A 532 -8.84 42.97 -31.22
C ALA A 532 -8.57 44.35 -30.60
N LYS A 533 -9.52 44.88 -29.81
CA LYS A 533 -9.38 46.17 -29.10
C LYS A 533 -8.22 46.18 -28.10
N LYS A 534 -7.89 45.04 -27.51
CA LYS A 534 -6.78 44.88 -26.56
C LYS A 534 -5.41 44.65 -27.23
N GLY A 535 -5.34 44.63 -28.57
CA GLY A 535 -4.10 44.28 -29.28
C GLY A 535 -3.63 42.85 -29.03
N ALA A 536 -4.52 41.96 -28.59
CA ALA A 536 -4.19 40.59 -28.22
C ALA A 536 -4.33 39.61 -29.39
N LEU A 537 -4.71 40.08 -30.58
CA LEU A 537 -4.80 39.29 -31.80
C LEU A 537 -3.59 39.50 -32.69
N ILE A 538 -3.15 38.43 -33.34
CA ILE A 538 -2.11 38.46 -34.36
C ILE A 538 -2.60 37.79 -35.64
N ALA A 539 -2.47 38.52 -36.74
CA ALA A 539 -2.71 38.03 -38.09
C ALA A 539 -1.59 37.09 -38.53
N ARG A 540 -1.94 35.86 -38.93
CA ARG A 540 -1.08 34.96 -39.69
C ARG A 540 -1.50 34.96 -41.16
N LYS A 541 -0.78 34.20 -42.00
CA LYS A 541 -1.03 34.11 -43.45
C LYS A 541 -2.52 33.90 -43.77
N ASN A 542 -3.15 32.88 -43.18
CA ASN A 542 -4.55 32.51 -43.43
C ASN A 542 -5.35 32.27 -42.13
N SER A 543 -4.83 32.64 -40.96
CA SER A 543 -5.49 32.38 -39.68
C SER A 543 -5.22 33.48 -38.66
N LEU A 544 -6.05 33.54 -37.63
CA LEU A 544 -5.84 34.40 -36.47
C LEU A 544 -5.31 33.57 -35.31
N ALA A 545 -4.40 34.15 -34.55
CA ALA A 545 -3.95 33.62 -33.27
C ALA A 545 -4.01 34.73 -32.21
N ARG A 546 -3.90 34.33 -30.94
CA ARG A 546 -3.84 35.24 -29.81
C ARG A 546 -2.39 35.36 -29.29
N TYR A 547 -1.98 36.54 -28.84
CA TYR A 547 -0.79 36.66 -28.00
C TYR A 547 -1.03 35.99 -26.64
N MET A 548 -0.27 34.94 -26.33
CA MET A 548 -0.24 34.34 -25.00
C MET A 548 1.14 34.55 -24.39
N TYR A 549 1.23 35.48 -23.43
CA TYR A 549 2.49 35.74 -22.74
C TYR A 549 2.72 34.70 -21.64
N LEU A 550 3.99 34.37 -21.40
CA LEU A 550 4.39 33.42 -20.35
C LEU A 550 3.93 33.92 -18.97
N GLY A 551 4.01 35.24 -18.75
CA GLY A 551 3.59 35.90 -17.52
C GLY A 551 2.07 35.91 -17.28
N ASP A 552 1.24 35.72 -18.31
CA ASP A 552 -0.23 35.69 -18.15
C ASP A 552 -0.67 34.45 -17.36
N PHE A 553 0.00 33.32 -17.62
CA PHE A 553 -0.24 32.04 -16.95
C PHE A 553 1.10 31.36 -16.66
N PRO A 554 1.83 31.83 -15.62
CA PRO A 554 3.19 31.40 -15.32
C PRO A 554 3.22 30.02 -14.65
N VAL A 555 2.10 29.29 -14.67
CA VAL A 555 1.95 27.97 -14.08
C VAL A 555 1.29 26.98 -15.04
N LYS A 556 1.58 25.69 -14.86
CA LYS A 556 0.96 24.56 -15.56
C LYS A 556 0.34 23.63 -14.53
N ALA A 557 -0.84 23.09 -14.82
CA ALA A 557 -1.45 22.10 -13.96
C ALA A 557 -0.67 20.78 -14.02
N ILE A 558 -0.43 20.18 -12.86
CA ILE A 558 0.19 18.86 -12.73
C ILE A 558 -0.88 17.81 -13.04
N ASN A 559 -0.56 16.87 -13.93
CA ASN A 559 -1.46 15.78 -14.30
C ASN A 559 -1.12 14.50 -13.51
N ASN A 560 -1.67 13.35 -13.94
CA ASN A 560 -1.45 12.06 -13.30
C ASN A 560 -0.13 11.36 -13.71
N LEU A 561 0.80 12.06 -14.36
CA LEU A 561 2.13 11.56 -14.70
C LEU A 561 3.20 12.42 -14.00
N TRP A 562 3.83 11.87 -12.98
CA TRP A 562 4.81 12.56 -12.15
C TRP A 562 6.23 12.10 -12.49
N THR A 563 6.91 12.88 -13.32
CA THR A 563 8.28 12.56 -13.78
C THR A 563 9.37 13.11 -12.86
N ASP A 564 9.01 14.03 -11.97
CA ASP A 564 9.90 14.80 -11.10
C ASP A 564 9.93 14.30 -9.64
N THR A 565 9.49 13.05 -9.42
CA THR A 565 9.45 12.37 -8.11
C THR A 565 10.63 11.42 -7.90
N LYS A 566 11.52 11.33 -8.88
CA LYS A 566 12.69 10.44 -8.84
C LYS A 566 13.56 10.76 -7.62
N TRP A 567 14.07 9.73 -6.95
CA TRP A 567 15.13 9.92 -5.96
C TRP A 567 16.43 10.34 -6.67
N GLY A 568 16.94 11.52 -6.33
CA GLY A 568 18.14 12.11 -6.94
C GLY A 568 18.76 13.16 -6.02
N PHE A 569 19.71 13.93 -6.53
CA PHE A 569 20.46 14.95 -5.77
C PHE A 569 19.53 15.93 -4.99
N ASP A 570 18.34 16.24 -5.52
CA ASP A 570 17.40 17.19 -4.92
C ASP A 570 16.42 16.58 -3.89
N ALA A 571 16.32 15.25 -3.79
CA ALA A 571 15.35 14.56 -2.91
C ALA A 571 15.93 14.17 -1.53
N GLY A 572 17.19 14.54 -1.26
CA GLY A 572 17.92 14.15 -0.05
C GLY A 572 18.33 12.67 0.00
N ASP A 573 19.18 12.34 0.97
CA ASP A 573 19.58 10.95 1.23
C ASP A 573 18.42 10.18 1.87
N LYS A 574 18.18 8.95 1.41
CA LYS A 574 17.23 8.04 2.07
C LYS A 574 17.73 7.71 3.48
N ALA A 575 16.92 8.05 4.48
CA ALA A 575 17.12 7.62 5.87
C ALA A 575 16.80 6.13 6.06
N TYR A 576 15.88 5.59 5.23
CA TYR A 576 15.47 4.19 5.25
C TYR A 576 15.41 3.59 3.84
N VAL A 577 15.75 2.30 3.68
CA VAL A 577 15.92 1.66 2.35
C VAL A 577 14.64 1.72 1.50
N VAL A 578 13.48 1.58 2.12
CA VAL A 578 12.15 1.63 1.47
C VAL A 578 11.38 2.92 1.75
N GLN A 579 12.08 4.04 2.00
CA GLN A 579 11.43 5.34 2.21
C GLN A 579 10.74 5.87 0.94
N THR A 580 9.54 6.43 1.13
CA THR A 580 8.68 7.07 0.12
C THR A 580 9.00 8.55 -0.01
N ASN A 581 8.99 9.09 -1.24
CA ASN A 581 9.44 10.46 -1.48
C ASN A 581 8.41 11.39 -0.86
N GLN A 582 8.86 12.32 -0.01
CA GLN A 582 7.98 13.30 0.63
C GLN A 582 7.09 14.01 -0.39
N LYS A 583 7.65 14.35 -1.56
CA LYS A 583 6.93 15.01 -2.66
C LYS A 583 5.70 14.24 -3.15
N ILE A 584 5.76 12.90 -3.11
CA ILE A 584 4.65 12.04 -3.53
C ILE A 584 3.48 12.20 -2.54
N VAL A 585 3.76 12.02 -1.26
CA VAL A 585 2.75 12.10 -0.19
C VAL A 585 2.22 13.53 -0.06
N GLU A 586 3.09 14.52 -0.19
CA GLU A 586 2.74 15.95 -0.19
C GLU A 586 1.73 16.28 -1.29
N ARG A 587 1.93 15.78 -2.52
CA ARG A 587 0.97 16.00 -3.61
C ARG A 587 -0.38 15.36 -3.32
N CYS A 588 -0.41 14.11 -2.88
CA CYS A 588 -1.65 13.44 -2.49
C CYS A 588 -2.40 14.24 -1.41
N MET A 589 -1.68 14.72 -0.40
CA MET A 589 -2.24 15.48 0.70
C MET A 589 -2.75 16.86 0.28
N LEU A 590 -1.99 17.60 -0.51
CA LEU A 590 -2.40 18.91 -1.02
C LEU A 590 -3.62 18.81 -1.95
N MET A 591 -3.76 17.72 -2.71
CA MET A 591 -4.93 17.49 -3.55
C MET A 591 -6.19 17.21 -2.72
N ALA A 592 -6.09 16.46 -1.62
CA ALA A 592 -7.26 15.90 -0.93
C ALA A 592 -7.60 16.55 0.43
N THR A 593 -6.82 17.52 0.92
CA THR A 593 -6.93 18.02 2.31
C THR A 593 -6.76 19.55 2.45
N ASP A 594 -7.27 20.08 3.55
CA ASP A 594 -7.01 21.41 4.13
C ASP A 594 -6.14 21.30 5.39
N PRO A 595 -5.48 22.39 5.82
CA PRO A 595 -4.94 22.48 7.17
C PRO A 595 -5.99 22.09 8.23
N GLY A 596 -5.59 21.30 9.23
CA GLY A 596 -6.47 20.79 10.28
C GLY A 596 -7.27 19.53 9.92
N ASP A 597 -7.28 19.08 8.67
CA ASP A 597 -7.88 17.79 8.31
C ASP A 597 -7.10 16.61 8.95
N LEU A 598 -7.80 15.49 9.17
CA LEU A 598 -7.23 14.29 9.78
C LEU A 598 -6.77 13.28 8.72
N ILE A 599 -5.52 12.86 8.84
CA ILE A 599 -4.83 11.90 7.96
C ILE A 599 -4.59 10.59 8.71
N LEU A 600 -4.77 9.47 8.03
CA LEU A 600 -4.41 8.14 8.52
C LEU A 600 -3.39 7.46 7.60
N ASP A 601 -2.35 6.92 8.19
CA ASP A 601 -1.41 6.00 7.55
C ASP A 601 -1.36 4.68 8.33
N PRO A 602 -2.03 3.61 7.89
CA PRO A 602 -2.06 2.33 8.59
C PRO A 602 -0.82 1.46 8.31
N THR A 603 0.17 2.00 7.60
CA THR A 603 1.40 1.30 7.19
C THR A 603 2.67 1.93 7.73
N CYS A 604 2.65 3.23 8.06
CA CYS A 604 3.72 4.05 8.65
C CYS A 604 5.08 4.02 7.93
N GLY A 605 5.75 2.86 7.92
CA GLY A 605 7.01 2.59 7.25
C GLY A 605 8.14 3.47 7.77
N SER A 606 8.41 4.58 7.09
CA SER A 606 9.43 5.55 7.50
C SER A 606 8.86 6.76 8.25
N GLY A 607 7.54 6.87 8.40
CA GLY A 607 6.89 8.07 8.97
C GLY A 607 6.73 9.24 8.00
N THR A 608 6.96 9.03 6.70
CA THR A 608 6.89 10.10 5.69
C THR A 608 5.54 10.81 5.71
N THR A 609 4.43 10.07 5.85
CA THR A 609 3.09 10.67 5.91
C THR A 609 2.87 11.53 7.15
N ALA A 610 3.37 11.10 8.31
CA ALA A 610 3.27 11.87 9.55
C ALA A 610 4.07 13.17 9.45
N TYR A 611 5.30 13.10 8.97
CA TYR A 611 6.18 14.26 8.77
C TYR A 611 5.56 15.30 7.82
N VAL A 612 5.06 14.86 6.66
CA VAL A 612 4.41 15.74 5.68
C VAL A 612 3.12 16.33 6.26
N SER A 613 2.35 15.54 7.01
CA SER A 613 1.13 16.02 7.67
C SER A 613 1.44 17.15 8.65
N GLU A 614 2.46 16.97 9.49
CA GLU A 614 2.86 17.97 10.47
C GLU A 614 3.39 19.25 9.82
N THR A 615 4.27 19.13 8.83
CA THR A 615 4.81 20.27 8.07
C THR A 615 3.70 21.09 7.41
N LEU A 616 2.66 20.41 6.93
CA LEU A 616 1.50 21.05 6.32
C LEU A 616 0.42 21.47 7.33
N GLY A 617 0.58 21.22 8.63
CA GLY A 617 -0.40 21.59 9.66
C GLY A 617 -1.69 20.76 9.61
N ARG A 618 -1.58 19.46 9.30
CA ARG A 618 -2.65 18.47 9.35
C ARG A 618 -2.54 17.64 10.62
N ARG A 619 -3.68 17.13 11.07
CA ARG A 619 -3.75 16.16 12.17
C ARG A 619 -3.45 14.77 11.61
N TRP A 620 -2.74 13.93 12.35
CA TRP A 620 -2.40 12.61 11.83
C TRP A 620 -2.44 11.50 12.88
N ILE A 621 -2.75 10.30 12.39
CA ILE A 621 -2.59 9.02 13.08
C ILE A 621 -1.78 8.12 12.17
N THR A 622 -0.74 7.50 12.70
CA THR A 622 0.02 6.47 11.97
C THR A 622 0.29 5.28 12.89
N CYS A 623 0.38 4.08 12.32
CA CYS A 623 0.66 2.88 13.09
C CYS A 623 1.54 1.88 12.35
N ASP A 624 2.33 1.14 13.13
CA ASP A 624 3.18 0.04 12.64
C ASP A 624 3.23 -1.07 13.67
N THR A 625 3.39 -2.31 13.21
CA THR A 625 3.65 -3.47 14.08
C THR A 625 5.07 -3.48 14.63
N SER A 626 6.02 -2.82 13.94
CA SER A 626 7.43 -2.82 14.28
C SER A 626 7.83 -1.54 15.00
N ARG A 627 8.60 -1.70 16.09
CA ARG A 627 9.21 -0.56 16.81
C ARG A 627 10.26 0.20 15.99
N VAL A 628 10.79 -0.39 14.92
CA VAL A 628 11.86 0.21 14.08
C VAL A 628 11.34 1.38 13.23
N PRO A 629 10.30 1.22 12.40
CA PRO A 629 9.51 2.30 11.79
C PRO A 629 9.14 3.44 12.74
N LEU A 630 8.63 3.13 13.93
CA LEU A 630 8.21 4.14 14.89
C LEU A 630 9.39 4.95 15.41
N ALA A 631 10.52 4.31 15.69
CA ALA A 631 11.76 4.99 16.08
C ALA A 631 12.32 5.90 14.97
N LEU A 632 12.06 5.60 13.70
CA LEU A 632 12.50 6.41 12.55
C LEU A 632 11.67 7.68 12.35
N VAL A 633 10.40 7.69 12.77
CA VAL A 633 9.57 8.90 12.76
C VAL A 633 10.24 10.02 13.56
N TYR A 634 10.98 9.67 14.62
CA TYR A 634 11.75 10.60 15.46
C TYR A 634 13.06 11.12 14.85
N CYS A 635 13.51 10.57 13.71
CA CYS A 635 14.78 10.94 13.08
C CYS A 635 14.65 12.02 11.99
N PHE A 636 13.43 12.48 11.70
CA PHE A 636 13.16 13.54 10.73
C PHE A 636 13.14 14.94 11.34
#